data_AF-A0A349VX30-F1
#
_entry.id   AF-A0A349VX30-F1
#
_cell.length_a   1.000
_cell.length_b   1.000
_cell.length_c   1.000
_cell.angle_alpha   90.00
_cell.angle_beta   90.00
_cell.angle_gamma   90.00
#
_symmetry.space_group_name_H-M   'P 1'
#
loop_
_entity.id
_entity.type
_entity.pdbx_description
1 polymer ?
#
loop_
_entity_poly.entity_id
_entity_poly.type
_entity_poly.pdbx_seq_one_letter_code
_entity_poly.pdbx_strand_id
1 'polypeptide(L)'
;PISAVLFRTVVSDLTDLKDVFYDVIVFFSPSSVQSLYDNFPDFKQNNTRIAAFGASTQQALLDHGLILDIPAPTPKAPSMTMAVEEYIKKVNK
;
A
#
# COMPACT_ATOMS: atom_id res chain seq x y z
N PRO A 1 -38.92 -6.30 -7.86
CA PRO A 1 -37.80 -6.66 -6.96
C PRO A 1 -37.15 -5.38 -6.39
N ILE A 2 -37.28 -5.17 -5.08
CA ILE A 2 -36.62 -4.04 -4.39
C ILE A 2 -35.19 -4.50 -4.13
N SER A 3 -34.21 -3.87 -4.79
CA SER A 3 -32.80 -4.15 -4.52
C SER A 3 -32.36 -3.28 -3.35
N ALA A 4 -31.85 -3.90 -2.28
CA ALA A 4 -31.31 -3.23 -1.11
C ALA A 4 -29.78 -3.33 -1.10
N VAL A 5 -29.09 -2.21 -0.90
CA VAL A 5 -27.64 -2.15 -0.73
C VAL A 5 -27.34 -2.43 0.74
N LEU A 6 -26.77 -3.61 1.04
CA LEU A 6 -26.52 -4.06 2.42
C LEU A 6 -25.17 -3.59 2.99
N PHE A 7 -24.23 -3.19 2.13
CA PHE A 7 -22.96 -2.61 2.53
C PHE A 7 -22.41 -1.74 1.40
N ARG A 8 -21.78 -0.62 1.76
CA ARG A 8 -21.09 0.29 0.83
C ARG A 8 -19.64 0.35 1.27
N THR A 9 -18.73 -0.18 0.46
CA THR A 9 -17.31 0.06 0.64
C THR A 9 -17.05 1.52 0.32
N VAL A 10 -16.91 2.35 1.35
CA VAL A 10 -16.49 3.73 1.22
C VAL A 10 -14.99 3.80 1.43
N VAL A 11 -14.35 4.63 0.62
CA VAL A 11 -12.95 4.99 0.78
C VAL A 11 -12.81 5.71 2.12
N SER A 12 -11.82 5.33 2.95
CA SER A 12 -11.53 6.05 4.19
C SER A 12 -11.07 7.47 3.86
N ASP A 13 -11.63 8.48 4.54
CA ASP A 13 -11.10 9.84 4.51
C ASP A 13 -9.75 9.80 5.22
N LEU A 14 -8.70 10.10 4.47
CA LEU A 14 -7.35 10.01 4.97
C LEU A 14 -6.76 11.38 5.28
N THR A 15 -7.50 12.49 5.18
CA THR A 15 -6.98 13.88 5.17
C THR A 15 -5.89 14.18 6.22
N ASP A 16 -5.90 13.51 7.38
CA ASP A 16 -4.86 13.53 8.42
C ASP A 16 -3.46 13.05 7.99
N LEU A 17 -3.33 12.30 6.88
CA LEU A 17 -2.06 11.85 6.28
C LEU A 17 -1.27 12.99 5.61
N LYS A 18 -1.87 14.17 5.39
CA LYS A 18 -1.17 15.28 4.71
C LYS A 18 0.07 15.78 5.46
N ASP A 19 0.08 15.66 6.79
CA ASP A 19 1.15 16.18 7.65
C ASP A 19 1.95 15.07 8.38
N VAL A 20 1.71 13.79 8.07
CA VAL A 20 2.40 12.65 8.69
C VAL A 20 3.28 11.96 7.65
N PHE A 21 4.59 12.17 7.76
CA PHE A 21 5.58 11.46 6.95
C PHE A 21 5.77 10.05 7.49
N TYR A 22 5.22 9.05 6.80
CA TYR A 22 5.44 7.66 7.13
C TYR A 22 6.73 7.17 6.49
N ASP A 23 7.58 6.49 7.27
CA ASP A 23 8.75 5.82 6.70
C ASP A 23 8.34 4.67 5.79
N VAL A 24 7.27 3.94 6.12
CA VAL A 24 6.78 2.78 5.37
C VAL A 24 5.25 2.84 5.24
N ILE A 25 4.73 2.60 4.03
CA ILE A 25 3.29 2.38 3.78
C ILE A 25 3.10 0.98 3.19
N VAL A 26 2.13 0.24 3.73
CA VAL A 26 1.86 -1.15 3.33
C VAL A 26 0.49 -1.26 2.68
N PHE A 27 0.44 -1.80 1.47
CA PHE A 27 -0.78 -2.06 0.72
C PHE A 27 -1.13 -3.56 0.70
N PHE A 28 -2.40 -3.87 0.92
CA PHE A 28 -2.90 -5.26 0.94
C PHE A 28 -3.87 -5.57 -0.20
N SER A 29 -4.27 -4.57 -0.98
CA SER A 29 -5.16 -4.74 -2.14
C SER A 29 -4.96 -3.64 -3.19
N PRO A 30 -5.30 -3.88 -4.47
CA PRO A 30 -5.34 -2.83 -5.49
C PRO A 30 -6.24 -1.64 -5.09
N SER A 31 -7.37 -1.91 -4.42
CA SER A 31 -8.27 -0.86 -3.94
C SER A 31 -7.64 0.06 -2.90
N SER A 32 -6.69 -0.43 -2.09
CA SER A 32 -5.94 0.42 -1.16
C SER A 32 -5.00 1.38 -1.87
N VAL A 33 -4.48 1.02 -3.05
CA VAL A 33 -3.68 1.91 -3.91
C VAL A 33 -4.59 2.96 -4.55
N GLN A 34 -5.75 2.56 -5.09
CA GLN A 34 -6.73 3.50 -5.64
C GLN A 34 -7.19 4.51 -4.57
N SER A 35 -7.49 4.03 -3.37
CA SER A 35 -7.87 4.85 -2.22
C SER A 35 -6.81 5.90 -1.87
N LEU A 36 -5.52 5.59 -2.04
CA LEU A 36 -4.45 6.57 -1.82
C LEU A 36 -4.59 7.75 -2.77
N TYR A 37 -4.75 7.47 -4.07
CA TYR A 37 -4.83 8.51 -5.10
C TYR A 37 -6.19 9.23 -5.14
N ASP A 38 -7.28 8.58 -4.73
CA ASP A 38 -8.58 9.23 -4.58
C ASP A 38 -8.55 10.30 -3.49
N ASN A 39 -7.86 10.04 -2.37
CA ASN A 39 -7.71 10.98 -1.26
C ASN A 39 -6.54 11.96 -1.44
N PHE A 40 -5.47 11.50 -2.09
CA PHE A 40 -4.25 12.26 -2.35
C PHE A 40 -3.85 12.15 -3.83
N PRO A 41 -4.56 12.85 -4.73
CA PRO A 41 -4.24 12.82 -6.16
C PRO A 41 -2.78 13.21 -6.46
N ASP A 42 -2.22 14.07 -5.62
CA ASP A 42 -0.84 14.56 -5.73
C ASP A 42 0.17 13.77 -4.88
N PHE A 43 -0.17 12.56 -4.44
CA PHE A 43 0.73 11.72 -3.64
C PHE A 43 2.07 11.53 -4.35
N LYS A 44 3.16 11.79 -3.61
CA LYS A 44 4.54 11.55 -4.05
C LYS A 44 5.22 10.64 -3.05
N GLN A 45 5.81 9.56 -3.56
CA GLN A 45 6.51 8.59 -2.74
C GLN A 45 7.68 9.20 -1.97
N ASN A 46 8.51 10.04 -2.60
CA ASN A 46 9.68 10.67 -1.96
C ASN A 46 10.57 9.65 -1.22
N ASN A 47 10.70 9.80 0.10
CA ASN A 47 11.48 8.90 0.97
C ASN A 47 10.63 7.81 1.63
N THR A 48 9.32 7.77 1.34
CA THR A 48 8.40 6.74 1.85
C THR A 48 8.68 5.42 1.15
N ARG A 49 8.87 4.36 1.93
CA ARG A 49 9.11 3.02 1.40
C ARG A 49 7.77 2.32 1.24
N ILE A 50 7.54 1.74 0.08
CA ILE A 50 6.25 1.13 -0.25
C ILE A 50 6.36 -0.39 -0.16
N ALA A 51 5.45 -0.99 0.58
CA ALA A 51 5.30 -2.43 0.70
C ALA A 51 3.96 -2.89 0.10
N ALA A 52 3.94 -4.07 -0.51
CA ALA A 52 2.70 -4.65 -1.00
C ALA A 52 2.62 -6.14 -0.80
N PHE A 53 1.43 -6.61 -0.39
CA PHE A 53 1.09 -8.02 -0.30
C PHE A 53 0.24 -8.48 -1.50
N GLY A 54 0.71 -9.47 -2.25
CA GLY A 54 0.04 -10.10 -3.38
C GLY A 54 0.34 -9.46 -4.74
N ALA A 55 0.37 -10.28 -5.79
CA ALA A 55 0.77 -9.87 -7.14
C ALA A 55 -0.09 -8.76 -7.73
N SER A 56 -1.41 -8.78 -7.50
CA SER A 56 -2.32 -7.74 -8.00
C SER A 56 -2.06 -6.38 -7.35
N THR A 57 -1.78 -6.35 -6.05
CA THR A 57 -1.43 -5.12 -5.32
C THR A 57 -0.10 -4.56 -5.80
N GLN A 58 0.90 -5.43 -6.01
CA GLN A 58 2.20 -5.03 -6.55
C GLN A 58 2.05 -4.42 -7.95
N GLN A 59 1.25 -5.04 -8.82
CA GLN A 59 0.99 -4.50 -10.16
C GLN A 59 0.31 -3.13 -10.11
N ALA A 60 -0.70 -2.96 -9.25
CA ALA A 60 -1.39 -1.67 -9.10
C ALA A 60 -0.42 -0.54 -8.68
N LEU A 61 0.54 -0.82 -7.81
CA LEU A 61 1.58 0.17 -7.46
C LEU A 61 2.44 0.55 -8.67
N LEU A 62 2.89 -0.46 -9.44
CA LEU A 62 3.72 -0.25 -10.63
C LEU A 62 2.96 0.54 -11.72
N ASP A 63 1.67 0.26 -11.91
CA ASP A 63 0.80 0.96 -12.86
C ASP A 63 0.64 2.45 -12.51
N HIS A 64 0.68 2.78 -11.21
CA HIS A 64 0.71 4.16 -10.70
C HIS A 64 2.12 4.78 -10.63
N GLY A 65 3.15 4.09 -11.13
CA GLY A 65 4.52 4.59 -11.18
C GLY A 65 5.24 4.62 -9.82
N LEU A 66 4.72 3.89 -8.82
CA LEU A 66 5.37 3.77 -7.51
C LEU A 66 6.49 2.72 -7.55
N ILE A 67 7.52 2.97 -6.76
CA ILE A 67 8.62 2.04 -6.54
C ILE A 67 8.22 1.09 -5.41
N LEU A 68 8.15 -0.21 -5.72
CA LEU A 68 7.89 -1.25 -4.75
C LEU A 68 9.18 -1.63 -4.01
N ASP A 69 9.36 -1.12 -2.79
CA ASP A 69 10.54 -1.38 -1.95
C ASP A 69 10.49 -2.75 -1.27
N ILE A 70 9.30 -3.16 -0.80
CA ILE A 70 9.11 -4.35 0.05
C ILE A 70 8.01 -5.24 -0.54
N PRO A 71 8.34 -6.12 -1.50
CA PRO A 71 7.37 -7.08 -2.04
C PRO A 71 7.11 -8.22 -1.06
N ALA A 72 5.84 -8.60 -0.92
CA ALA A 72 5.47 -9.93 -0.42
C ALA A 72 4.20 -10.45 -1.11
N PRO A 73 3.88 -11.74 -1.04
CA PRO A 73 4.78 -12.79 -0.60
C PRO A 73 5.95 -12.97 -1.58
N THR A 74 7.10 -13.40 -1.07
CA THR A 74 8.24 -13.91 -1.86
C THR A 74 8.67 -15.27 -1.31
N PRO A 75 9.49 -16.06 -2.02
CA PRO A 75 9.99 -17.33 -1.48
C PRO A 75 10.72 -17.21 -0.14
N LYS A 76 11.35 -16.05 0.14
CA LYS A 76 12.05 -15.77 1.40
C LYS A 76 11.14 -15.16 2.47
N ALA A 77 10.18 -14.34 2.05
CA ALA A 77 9.23 -13.67 2.94
C ALA A 77 7.78 -14.02 2.54
N PRO A 78 7.21 -15.13 3.03
CA PRO A 78 5.85 -15.54 2.73
C PRO A 78 4.77 -14.65 3.38
N SER A 79 5.16 -13.81 4.35
CA SER A 79 4.26 -12.88 5.04
C SER A 79 4.78 -11.45 4.95
N MET A 80 3.87 -10.48 5.10
CA MET A 80 4.25 -9.06 5.10
C MET A 80 5.13 -8.71 6.30
N THR A 81 4.85 -9.26 7.48
CA THR A 81 5.68 -9.07 8.68
C THR A 81 7.11 -9.51 8.44
N MET A 82 7.31 -10.68 7.81
CA MET A 82 8.65 -11.16 7.46
C MET A 82 9.34 -10.25 6.44
N ALA A 83 8.61 -9.79 5.41
CA ALA A 83 9.19 -8.93 4.38
C ALA A 83 9.68 -7.60 4.96
N VAL A 84 8.90 -6.99 5.86
CA VAL A 84 9.29 -5.77 6.57
C VAL A 84 10.49 -6.02 7.49
N GLU A 85 10.50 -7.12 8.24
CA GLU A 85 11.63 -7.47 9.12
C GLU A 85 12.94 -7.68 8.32
N GLU A 86 12.88 -8.40 7.21
CA GLU A 86 14.03 -8.58 6.31
C GLU A 86 14.51 -7.26 5.72
N TYR A 87 13.59 -6.38 5.32
CA TYR A 87 13.93 -5.06 4.79
C TYR A 87 14.64 -4.19 5.82
N ILE A 88 14.10 -4.09 7.05
CA ILE A 88 14.70 -3.29 8.15
C ILE A 88 16.12 -3.78 8.45
N LYS A 89 16.33 -5.11 8.51
CA LYS A 89 17.67 -5.71 8.71
C LYS A 89 18.64 -5.42 7.57
N LYS A 90 18.14 -5.18 6.36
CA LYS A 90 18.98 -4.87 5.18
C LYS A 90 19.41 -3.40 5.17
N VAL A 91 18.52 -2.48 5.55
CA VAL A 91 18.77 -1.03 5.45
C VAL A 91 19.49 -0.44 6.67
N ASN A 92 19.37 -1.06 7.86
CA ASN A 92 19.98 -0.60 9.11
C ASN A 92 21.26 -1.37 9.48
N LYS A 93 22.05 -1.79 8.49
CA LYS A 93 23.36 -2.41 8.74
C LYS A 93 24.44 -1.39 9.04
#